data_AF-A0A7S4HS65-F1
#
_entry.id   AF-A0A7S4HS65-F1
#
_cell.length_a   1.000
_cell.length_b   1.000
_cell.length_c   1.000
_cell.angle_alpha   90.00
_cell.angle_beta   90.00
_cell.angle_gamma   90.00
#
_symmetry.space_group_name_H-M   'P 1'
#
loop_
_entity.id
_entity.type
_entity.pdbx_description
1 polymer ?
#
loop_
_entity_poly.entity_id
_entity_poly.type
_entity_poly.pdbx_seq_one_letter_code
_entity_poly.pdbx_strand_id
1 'polypeptide(L)'
;MLKCSLSGETPPTDPVVTPSGRICSRRLLLSKMTENGGRDPFDPSGKRALDESDLVSLRTDDHDASAVPPRLPSAGSLPSLLGQIQSEYDALLLELYDARRALEETRRELSQALYQNDAAVRVVARLAMERDAAREKARELSSRVAAQPAVVEEDTRKRRRVEGDGEGVEEEKEVGPAPPPELAEKPAVVEPESAPAAGGEPSVKIPKSDLAAMKEAWTALSKARRKAAKAKKNEAGPALDDFAKFEEVDKKSLHRTNVKAGIDSLAIGGNLVVSCGRDKQAIVYNKSEGKMLATLKVPKCAVTVADIFVPDDGDAAVATGWSDGNVRLYAGSDLAAKGDASVDGTPVVGVSIHPSGKYAVAAVKSGKVGFFSLDASAEAEGIKLVALLGEKDDEGVEYTCGSLHPDGLIFGTGTADGKLLIWDLSSQTLAGTLVSEGDSSAVSSLCFSENGYHFASSSTSGAVRVWDLRKLKCIATLNEQAKEADNEEEGKTAPVKAVAFDPSGKFMVYGGGEGGATATIVTVKDADKKATIGKGGGEAIITGIVWAKDASFMATCADGERPVRFWAAPAEAKEE
;
A
#
# COMPACT_ATOMS: atom_id res chain seq x y z
N MET A 1 -14.89 39.42 28.63
CA MET A 1 -15.36 39.99 27.33
C MET A 1 -15.80 38.85 26.45
N LEU A 2 -17.03 38.88 25.95
CA LEU A 2 -17.53 37.93 24.95
C LEU A 2 -16.75 38.15 23.66
N LYS A 3 -15.93 37.18 23.24
CA LYS A 3 -15.19 37.23 21.97
C LYS A 3 -15.73 36.16 21.03
N CYS A 4 -15.85 36.49 19.76
CA CYS A 4 -16.16 35.55 18.70
C CYS A 4 -14.96 34.60 18.52
N SER A 5 -15.23 33.30 18.49
CA SER A 5 -14.19 32.28 18.33
C SER A 5 -13.63 32.21 16.89
N LEU A 6 -14.28 32.86 15.91
CA LEU A 6 -13.82 32.94 14.52
C LEU A 6 -12.97 34.18 14.27
N SER A 7 -13.45 35.37 14.65
CA SER A 7 -12.77 36.65 14.38
C SER A 7 -11.93 37.17 15.54
N GLY A 8 -12.10 36.65 16.76
CA GLY A 8 -11.45 37.18 17.97
C GLY A 8 -12.03 38.52 18.47
N GLU A 9 -12.94 39.13 17.70
CA GLU A 9 -13.61 40.39 18.03
C GLU A 9 -14.84 40.17 18.92
N THR A 10 -15.27 41.23 19.61
CA THR A 10 -16.56 41.22 20.31
C THR A 10 -17.70 41.15 19.28
N PRO A 11 -18.60 40.14 19.33
CA PRO A 11 -19.68 39.99 18.35
C PRO A 11 -20.59 41.24 18.37
N PRO A 12 -20.71 42.00 17.26
CA PRO A 12 -21.46 43.26 17.28
C PRO A 12 -22.99 43.05 17.20
N THR A 13 -23.46 41.91 16.68
CA THR A 13 -24.88 41.59 16.50
C THR A 13 -25.11 40.07 16.54
N ASP A 14 -26.15 39.62 17.24
CA ASP A 14 -26.60 38.23 17.37
C ASP A 14 -25.49 37.20 17.67
N PRO A 15 -24.95 37.18 18.91
CA PRO A 15 -24.08 36.10 19.34
C PRO A 15 -24.85 34.77 19.41
N VAL A 16 -24.32 33.77 18.71
CA VAL A 16 -24.84 32.40 18.70
C VAL A 16 -23.83 31.45 19.35
N VAL A 17 -24.34 30.44 20.04
CA VAL A 17 -23.54 29.35 20.58
C VAL A 17 -23.73 28.13 19.69
N THR A 18 -22.62 27.57 19.24
CA THR A 18 -22.60 26.27 18.57
C THR A 18 -22.85 25.15 19.59
N PRO A 19 -23.37 23.99 19.16
CA PRO A 19 -23.42 22.79 19.99
C PRO A 19 -22.06 22.29 20.51
N SER A 20 -20.94 22.82 20.00
CA SER A 20 -19.58 22.64 20.52
C SER A 20 -19.22 23.61 21.66
N GLY A 21 -20.16 24.44 22.10
CA GLY A 21 -20.01 25.36 23.23
C GLY A 21 -19.23 26.62 22.92
N ARG A 22 -19.02 26.96 21.64
CA ARG A 22 -18.26 28.16 21.24
C ARG A 22 -19.18 29.30 20.84
N ILE A 23 -18.79 30.51 21.24
CA ILE A 23 -19.55 31.73 20.96
C ILE A 23 -19.05 32.33 19.65
N CYS A 24 -19.97 32.58 18.71
CA CYS A 24 -19.68 33.11 17.38
C CYS A 24 -20.67 34.20 16.97
N SER A 25 -20.28 35.04 16.01
CA SER A 25 -21.24 35.89 15.30
C SER A 25 -22.03 35.04 14.30
N ARG A 26 -23.37 35.16 14.32
CA ARG A 26 -24.26 34.39 13.44
C ARG A 26 -23.88 34.49 11.96
N ARG A 27 -23.61 35.71 11.47
CA ARG A 27 -23.24 35.98 10.07
C ARG A 27 -21.96 35.25 9.64
N LEU A 28 -20.92 35.32 10.47
CA LEU A 28 -19.63 34.69 10.18
C LEU A 28 -19.73 33.17 10.24
N LEU A 29 -20.50 32.65 11.21
CA LEU A 29 -20.70 31.22 11.34
C LEU A 29 -21.46 30.65 10.14
N LEU A 30 -22.56 31.28 9.71
CA LEU A 30 -23.31 30.85 8.52
C LEU A 30 -22.46 30.86 7.25
N SER A 31 -21.66 31.91 7.04
CA SER A 31 -20.72 31.97 5.92
C SER A 31 -19.67 30.86 5.98
N LYS A 32 -19.23 30.46 7.18
CA LYS A 32 -18.26 29.37 7.34
C LYS A 32 -18.90 27.99 7.20
N MET A 33 -20.17 27.86 7.57
CA MET A 33 -20.95 26.63 7.40
C MET A 33 -21.19 26.33 5.92
N THR A 34 -21.49 27.35 5.09
CA THR A 34 -21.64 27.17 3.65
C THR A 34 -20.32 26.78 2.97
N GLU A 35 -19.21 27.38 3.38
CA GLU A 35 -17.87 27.02 2.88
C GLU A 35 -17.43 25.59 3.28
N ASN A 36 -17.80 25.14 4.48
CA ASN A 36 -17.39 23.85 5.02
C ASN A 36 -18.41 22.71 4.74
N GLY A 37 -19.43 22.95 3.91
CA GLY A 37 -20.43 21.94 3.54
C GLY A 37 -21.31 21.48 4.71
N GLY A 38 -21.75 22.41 5.58
CA GLY A 38 -22.67 22.13 6.68
C GLY A 38 -22.03 21.45 7.90
N ARG A 39 -20.72 21.62 8.10
CA ARG A 39 -19.98 21.03 9.24
C ARG A 39 -19.53 22.08 10.24
N ASP A 40 -19.48 21.70 11.52
CA ASP A 40 -19.02 22.57 12.60
C ASP A 40 -17.53 22.94 12.41
N PRO A 41 -17.18 24.24 12.28
CA PRO A 41 -15.79 24.70 12.15
C PRO A 41 -14.88 24.38 13.34
N PHE A 42 -15.45 23.99 14.49
CA PHE A 42 -14.70 23.80 15.74
C PHE A 42 -14.56 22.35 16.18
N ASP A 43 -15.13 21.41 15.45
CA ASP A 43 -15.00 19.99 15.73
C ASP A 43 -13.64 19.47 15.21
N PRO A 44 -12.73 19.04 16.10
CA PRO A 44 -11.42 18.51 15.69
C PRO A 44 -11.52 17.21 14.89
N SER A 45 -12.67 16.51 14.92
CA SER A 45 -12.90 15.29 14.16
C SER A 45 -13.50 15.55 12.76
N GLY A 46 -14.02 16.76 12.50
CA GLY A 46 -14.61 17.15 11.23
C GLY A 46 -15.85 16.35 10.82
N LYS A 47 -16.53 15.70 11.78
CA LYS A 47 -17.64 14.76 11.56
C LYS A 47 -19.00 15.31 11.96
N ARG A 48 -19.05 16.34 12.80
CA ARG A 48 -20.32 16.90 13.28
C ARG A 48 -20.96 17.80 12.21
N ALA A 49 -22.09 17.35 11.68
CA ALA A 49 -22.99 18.19 10.91
C ALA A 49 -23.59 19.27 11.83
N LEU A 50 -23.72 20.48 11.30
CA LEU A 50 -24.26 21.63 12.00
C LEU A 50 -25.33 22.27 11.10
N ASP A 51 -26.57 22.25 11.57
CA ASP A 51 -27.69 22.90 10.89
C ASP A 51 -28.06 24.22 11.59
N GLU A 52 -28.71 25.14 10.87
CA GLU A 52 -29.09 26.46 11.43
C GLU A 52 -30.03 26.36 12.63
N SER A 53 -30.81 25.27 12.73
CA SER A 53 -31.71 24.98 13.84
C SER A 53 -30.99 24.64 15.15
N ASP A 54 -29.72 24.23 15.06
CA ASP A 54 -28.93 23.81 16.22
C ASP A 54 -28.23 24.99 16.90
N LEU A 55 -28.35 26.19 16.33
CA LEU A 55 -27.75 27.41 16.84
C LEU A 55 -28.61 28.02 17.94
N VAL A 56 -28.01 28.17 19.13
CA VAL A 56 -28.68 28.82 20.27
C VAL A 56 -28.31 30.30 20.30
N SER A 57 -29.29 31.18 20.13
CA SER A 57 -29.11 32.63 20.29
C SER A 57 -28.93 32.99 21.76
N LEU A 58 -27.86 33.73 22.08
CA LEU A 58 -27.68 34.30 23.41
C LEU A 58 -28.44 35.63 23.49
N ARG A 59 -29.40 35.73 24.43
CA ARG A 59 -30.02 37.01 24.78
C ARG A 59 -29.03 37.80 25.61
N THR A 60 -28.46 38.85 25.02
CA THR A 60 -27.82 39.91 25.78
C THR A 60 -28.93 40.87 26.19
N ASP A 61 -29.26 40.95 27.48
CA ASP A 61 -30.21 41.95 27.95
C ASP A 61 -29.64 43.34 27.61
N ASP A 62 -30.43 44.17 26.93
CA ASP A 62 -30.05 45.50 26.39
C ASP A 62 -29.60 46.52 27.46
N HIS A 63 -29.46 46.11 28.72
CA HIS A 63 -29.08 46.95 29.86
C HIS A 63 -27.65 46.74 30.39
N ASP A 64 -26.92 45.70 29.97
CA ASP A 64 -25.52 45.51 30.39
C ASP A 64 -24.53 46.03 29.34
N ALA A 65 -23.88 47.14 29.68
CA ALA A 65 -22.99 47.99 28.89
C ALA A 65 -21.66 47.36 28.41
N SER A 66 -21.63 46.09 28.00
CA SER A 66 -20.39 45.41 27.56
C SER A 66 -20.33 45.06 26.06
N ALA A 67 -21.38 45.28 25.28
CA ALA A 67 -21.41 45.06 23.84
C ALA A 67 -21.75 46.35 23.09
N VAL A 68 -21.09 47.45 23.45
CA VAL A 68 -21.12 48.66 22.61
C VAL A 68 -20.29 48.33 21.37
N PRO A 69 -20.88 48.26 20.16
CA PRO A 69 -20.10 48.07 18.95
C PRO A 69 -19.06 49.21 18.87
N PRO A 70 -17.83 48.93 18.40
CA PRO A 70 -16.82 49.96 18.27
C PRO A 70 -17.42 51.13 17.49
N ARG A 71 -17.29 52.35 18.03
CA ARG A 71 -17.85 53.54 17.37
C ARG A 71 -17.29 53.59 15.95
N LEU A 72 -18.20 53.61 14.97
CA LEU A 72 -17.82 53.75 13.58
C LEU A 72 -16.95 55.01 13.44
N PRO A 73 -15.81 54.93 12.74
CA PRO A 73 -15.00 56.11 12.46
C PRO A 73 -15.86 57.14 11.74
N SER A 74 -16.06 58.34 12.32
CA SER A 74 -16.83 59.39 11.65
C SER A 74 -15.94 60.06 10.60
N ALA A 75 -15.97 59.57 9.37
CA ALA A 75 -15.34 60.25 8.25
C ALA A 75 -16.24 61.42 7.80
N GLY A 76 -15.77 62.66 8.00
CA GLY A 76 -16.49 63.87 7.58
C GLY A 76 -16.44 64.16 6.08
N SER A 77 -15.67 63.39 5.30
CA SER A 77 -15.48 63.57 3.85
C SER A 77 -15.05 62.27 3.16
N LEU A 78 -15.32 62.15 1.85
CA LEU A 78 -14.93 60.98 1.04
C LEU A 78 -13.41 60.71 1.04
N PRO A 79 -12.52 61.73 0.95
CA PRO A 79 -11.07 61.49 1.08
C PRO A 79 -10.66 60.95 2.45
N SER A 80 -11.33 61.39 3.53
CA SER A 80 -11.09 60.88 4.88
C SER A 80 -11.49 59.41 5.04
N LEU A 81 -12.58 58.99 4.39
CA LEU A 81 -13.02 57.60 4.38
C LEU A 81 -12.03 56.71 3.62
N LEU A 82 -11.56 57.16 2.46
CA LEU A 82 -10.57 56.43 1.67
C LEU A 82 -9.26 56.25 2.44
N GLY A 83 -8.81 57.30 3.15
CA GLY A 83 -7.61 57.22 3.99
C GLY A 83 -7.73 56.22 5.14
N GLN A 84 -8.91 56.10 5.76
CA GLN A 84 -9.18 55.11 6.80
C GLN A 84 -9.22 53.67 6.25
N ILE A 85 -9.86 53.47 5.10
CA ILE A 85 -9.88 52.14 4.44
C ILE A 85 -8.46 51.72 4.06
N GLN A 86 -7.65 52.64 3.57
CA GLN A 86 -6.24 52.37 3.25
C GLN A 86 -5.45 51.97 4.50
N SER A 87 -5.59 52.69 5.62
CA SER A 87 -4.86 52.35 6.85
C SER A 87 -5.24 50.98 7.43
N GLU A 88 -6.53 50.63 7.42
CA GLU A 88 -6.99 49.31 7.89
C GLU A 88 -6.52 48.19 6.95
N TYR A 89 -6.53 48.44 5.64
CA TYR A 89 -6.05 47.48 4.66
C TYR A 89 -4.54 47.23 4.79
N ASP A 90 -3.75 48.30 4.97
CA ASP A 90 -2.30 48.20 5.18
C ASP A 90 -1.98 47.42 6.46
N ALA A 91 -2.74 47.64 7.54
CA ALA A 91 -2.59 46.88 8.78
C ALA A 91 -2.94 45.40 8.61
N LEU A 92 -4.05 45.08 7.95
CA LEU A 92 -4.46 43.70 7.66
C LEU A 92 -3.46 42.96 6.77
N LEU A 93 -2.90 43.64 5.76
CA LEU A 93 -1.88 43.06 4.90
C LEU A 93 -0.59 42.73 5.67
N LEU A 94 -0.16 43.61 6.59
CA LEU A 94 1.02 43.37 7.41
C LEU A 94 0.81 42.16 8.33
N GLU A 95 -0.32 42.10 9.05
CA GLU A 95 -0.68 40.97 9.91
C GLU A 95 -0.77 39.65 9.13
N LEU A 96 -1.37 39.68 7.94
CA LEU A 96 -1.49 38.49 7.09
C LEU A 96 -0.12 38.03 6.58
N TYR A 97 0.77 38.96 6.26
CA TYR A 97 2.15 38.64 5.87
C TYR A 97 2.92 38.00 7.02
N ASP A 98 2.86 38.58 8.23
CA ASP A 98 3.53 38.05 9.41
C ASP A 98 2.97 36.69 9.84
N ALA A 99 1.64 36.52 9.78
CA ALA A 99 0.99 35.23 10.05
C ALA A 99 1.41 34.14 9.04
N ARG A 100 1.50 34.47 7.74
CA ARG A 100 1.99 33.54 6.71
C ARG A 100 3.45 33.18 6.94
N ARG A 101 4.28 34.17 7.27
CA ARG A 101 5.70 33.95 7.57
C ARG A 101 5.88 33.02 8.77
N ALA A 102 5.13 33.25 9.86
CA ALA A 102 5.17 32.38 11.04
C ALA A 102 4.68 30.95 10.74
N LEU A 103 3.67 30.80 9.88
CA LEU A 103 3.21 29.49 9.42
C LEU A 103 4.31 28.74 8.63
N GLU A 104 4.99 29.43 7.72
CA GLU A 104 6.08 28.82 6.94
C GLU A 104 7.28 28.44 7.82
N GLU A 105 7.63 29.29 8.79
CA GLU A 105 8.70 29.04 9.75
C GLU A 105 8.39 27.83 10.64
N THR A 106 7.21 27.78 11.27
CA THR A 106 6.77 26.64 12.08
C THR A 106 6.67 25.35 11.27
N ARG A 107 6.22 25.42 10.01
CA ARG A 107 6.21 24.26 9.10
C ARG A 107 7.62 23.75 8.81
N ARG A 108 8.58 24.67 8.63
CA ARG A 108 9.99 24.31 8.44
C ARG A 108 10.56 23.67 9.70
N GLU A 109 10.33 24.25 10.87
CA GLU A 109 10.75 23.69 12.16
C GLU A 109 10.16 22.29 12.40
N LEU A 110 8.86 22.12 12.16
CA LEU A 110 8.19 20.81 12.26
C LEU A 110 8.83 19.79 11.33
N SER A 111 9.10 20.17 10.07
CA SER A 111 9.76 19.27 9.12
C SER A 111 11.14 18.85 9.61
N GLN A 112 11.92 19.79 10.14
CA GLN A 112 13.25 19.51 10.70
C GLN A 112 13.17 18.61 11.93
N ALA A 113 12.21 18.85 12.84
CA ALA A 113 11.99 18.04 14.02
C ALA A 113 11.59 16.60 13.66
N LEU A 114 10.74 16.41 12.64
CA LEU A 114 10.36 15.08 12.16
C LEU A 114 11.55 14.33 11.54
N TYR A 115 12.40 15.01 10.75
CA TYR A 115 13.63 14.42 10.23
C TYR A 115 14.61 14.03 11.34
N GLN A 116 14.77 14.87 12.36
CA GLN A 116 15.60 14.58 13.52
C GLN A 116 15.03 13.42 14.35
N ASN A 117 13.70 13.31 14.47
CA ASN A 117 13.05 12.21 15.17
C ASN A 117 13.29 10.88 14.44
N ASP A 118 13.10 10.81 13.13
CA ASP A 118 13.41 9.60 12.34
C ASP A 118 14.89 9.20 12.46
N ALA A 119 15.80 10.18 12.41
CA ALA A 119 17.22 9.92 12.63
C ALA A 119 17.51 9.38 14.04
N ALA A 120 16.89 9.95 15.08
CA ALA A 120 17.04 9.50 16.46
C ALA A 120 16.49 8.08 16.66
N VAL A 121 15.34 7.75 16.08
CA VAL A 121 14.75 6.40 16.13
C VAL A 121 15.69 5.36 15.53
N ARG A 122 16.37 5.68 14.42
CA ARG A 122 17.41 4.79 13.84
C ARG A 122 18.61 4.59 14.76
N VAL A 123 19.03 5.63 15.48
CA VAL A 123 20.12 5.53 16.47
C VAL A 123 19.69 4.64 17.63
N VAL A 124 18.47 4.80 18.14
CA VAL A 124 17.91 3.93 19.20
C VAL A 124 17.87 2.47 18.73
N ALA A 125 17.42 2.20 17.50
CA ALA A 125 17.39 0.85 16.94
C ALA A 125 18.81 0.23 16.87
N ARG A 126 19.81 0.99 16.44
CA ARG A 126 21.21 0.54 16.40
C ARG A 126 21.74 0.25 17.81
N LEU A 127 21.54 1.17 18.75
CA LEU A 127 22.01 1.02 20.13
C LEU A 127 21.31 -0.16 20.84
N ALA A 128 20.03 -0.42 20.53
CA ALA A 128 19.33 -1.59 21.04
C ALA A 128 19.98 -2.90 20.57
N MET A 129 20.32 -3.00 19.27
CA MET A 129 21.03 -4.16 18.74
C MET A 129 22.42 -4.34 19.35
N GLU A 130 23.19 -3.27 19.49
CA GLU A 130 24.52 -3.30 20.11
C GLU A 130 24.45 -3.72 21.59
N ARG A 131 23.47 -3.20 22.33
CA ARG A 131 23.20 -3.58 23.72
C ARG A 131 22.84 -5.05 23.85
N ASP A 132 21.96 -5.55 23.00
CA ASP A 132 21.48 -6.93 23.08
C ASP A 132 22.59 -7.92 22.69
N ALA A 133 23.40 -7.60 21.69
CA ALA A 133 24.59 -8.37 21.33
C ALA A 133 25.65 -8.36 22.45
N ALA A 134 25.86 -7.22 23.13
CA ALA A 134 26.77 -7.14 24.27
C ALA A 134 26.26 -7.96 25.47
N ARG A 135 24.95 -7.96 25.71
CA ARG A 135 24.31 -8.80 26.75
C ARG A 135 24.42 -10.28 26.46
N GLU A 136 24.28 -10.69 25.20
CA GLU A 136 24.45 -12.08 24.79
C GLU A 136 25.90 -12.54 24.99
N LYS A 137 26.88 -11.76 24.51
CA LYS A 137 28.31 -12.05 24.76
C LYS A 137 28.65 -12.10 26.25
N ALA A 138 28.08 -11.21 27.05
CA ALA A 138 28.26 -11.23 28.50
C ALA A 138 27.66 -12.50 29.14
N ARG A 139 26.50 -12.96 28.66
CA ARG A 139 25.89 -14.23 29.08
C ARG A 139 26.75 -15.44 28.68
N GLU A 140 27.30 -15.46 27.47
CA GLU A 140 28.22 -16.50 27.02
C GLU A 140 29.52 -16.53 27.84
N LEU A 141 30.10 -15.36 28.13
CA LEU A 141 31.29 -15.28 28.96
C LEU A 141 30.98 -15.70 30.41
N SER A 142 29.86 -15.25 30.96
CA SER A 142 29.42 -15.64 32.30
C SER A 142 29.16 -17.14 32.39
N SER A 143 28.54 -17.75 31.38
CA SER A 143 28.35 -19.21 31.35
C SER A 143 29.67 -19.97 31.18
N ARG A 144 30.64 -19.45 30.42
CA ARG A 144 31.99 -20.02 30.30
C ARG A 144 32.80 -19.89 31.58
N VAL A 145 32.66 -18.80 32.32
CA VAL A 145 33.30 -18.62 33.64
C VAL A 145 32.66 -19.55 34.67
N ALA A 146 31.34 -19.72 34.64
CA ALA A 146 30.64 -20.68 35.49
C ALA A 146 30.95 -22.16 35.15
N ALA A 147 31.34 -22.44 33.90
CA ALA A 147 31.71 -23.78 33.42
C ALA A 147 33.20 -24.10 33.56
N GLN A 148 34.06 -23.16 34.01
CA GLN A 148 35.41 -23.51 34.38
C GLN A 148 35.37 -24.26 35.72
N PRO A 149 35.92 -25.49 35.80
CA PRO A 149 36.09 -26.15 37.07
C PRO A 149 37.02 -25.29 37.93
N ALA A 150 36.65 -25.07 39.19
CA ALA A 150 37.55 -24.49 40.17
C ALA A 150 38.81 -25.36 40.24
N VAL A 151 39.88 -24.92 39.58
CA VAL A 151 41.21 -25.48 39.79
C VAL A 151 41.62 -25.03 41.18
N VAL A 152 41.54 -25.97 42.12
CA VAL A 152 42.14 -25.86 43.44
C VAL A 152 43.66 -25.89 43.21
N GLU A 153 44.29 -24.72 43.11
CA GLU A 153 45.72 -24.57 43.37
C GLU A 153 45.88 -24.08 44.80
N GLU A 154 46.00 -25.05 45.72
CA GLU A 154 46.63 -24.84 47.01
C GLU A 154 48.10 -25.21 46.82
N ASP A 155 48.98 -24.22 46.67
CA ASP A 155 50.35 -24.42 47.13
C ASP A 155 51.01 -23.16 47.69
N THR A 156 51.74 -23.43 48.75
CA THR A 156 52.27 -22.54 49.75
C THR A 156 53.60 -21.92 49.31
N ARG A 157 53.99 -20.84 50.03
CA ARG A 157 55.34 -20.61 50.62
C ARG A 157 56.05 -19.32 50.19
N LYS A 158 55.93 -18.33 51.09
CA LYS A 158 57.01 -17.53 51.74
C LYS A 158 58.38 -17.48 51.04
N ARG A 159 58.86 -16.26 50.79
CA ARG A 159 60.19 -15.63 51.08
C ARG A 159 60.40 -14.52 50.04
N ARG A 160 60.94 -13.32 50.27
CA ARG A 160 61.74 -12.57 51.28
C ARG A 160 61.71 -11.13 50.69
N ARG A 161 61.80 -9.97 51.37
CA ARG A 161 62.78 -9.52 52.37
C ARG A 161 62.52 -8.02 52.65
N VAL A 162 62.54 -7.63 53.94
CA VAL A 162 63.28 -6.46 54.51
C VAL A 162 62.74 -5.04 54.24
N GLU A 163 62.14 -4.37 55.24
CA GLU A 163 62.67 -3.42 56.30
C GLU A 163 62.13 -2.02 55.95
N GLY A 164 61.75 -1.08 56.82
CA GLY A 164 61.54 -0.90 58.27
C GLY A 164 60.38 0.13 58.39
N ASP A 165 60.03 0.84 59.44
CA ASP A 165 60.35 0.97 60.87
C ASP A 165 59.24 1.88 61.45
N GLY A 166 59.01 1.83 62.78
CA GLY A 166 58.36 2.88 63.59
C GLY A 166 56.83 2.79 63.72
N GLU A 167 56.27 2.42 64.89
CA GLU A 167 55.79 3.34 65.97
C GLU A 167 54.59 4.21 65.51
N GLY A 168 53.45 4.37 66.18
CA GLY A 168 52.91 4.00 67.48
C GLY A 168 51.72 4.96 67.76
N VAL A 169 50.62 4.43 68.31
CA VAL A 169 49.68 5.08 69.26
C VAL A 169 48.75 6.24 68.81
N GLU A 170 47.45 5.94 68.93
CA GLU A 170 46.27 6.74 69.38
C GLU A 170 45.69 7.95 68.63
N GLU A 171 44.42 8.16 68.97
CA GLU A 171 43.31 8.91 68.38
C GLU A 171 43.50 10.43 68.25
N GLU A 172 42.78 11.07 67.31
CA GLU A 172 41.67 12.00 67.62
C GLU A 172 41.05 12.62 66.35
N LYS A 173 39.79 13.06 66.50
CA LYS A 173 38.86 13.60 65.49
C LYS A 173 39.24 14.99 64.97
N GLU A 174 38.84 15.32 63.74
CA GLU A 174 38.27 16.64 63.42
C GLU A 174 37.31 16.61 62.21
N VAL A 175 36.45 17.63 62.11
CA VAL A 175 35.07 17.62 61.58
C VAL A 175 34.88 18.45 60.30
N GLY A 176 34.02 17.96 59.40
CA GLY A 176 33.00 18.73 58.64
C GLY A 176 33.25 18.97 57.13
N PRO A 177 32.23 19.36 56.32
CA PRO A 177 30.79 19.04 56.39
C PRO A 177 30.21 18.49 55.05
N ALA A 178 28.95 18.03 55.11
CA ALA A 178 28.19 17.28 54.09
C ALA A 178 27.74 18.05 52.83
N PRO A 179 27.30 17.33 51.77
CA PRO A 179 26.26 17.80 50.87
C PRO A 179 24.88 17.11 51.13
N PRO A 180 23.75 17.74 50.72
CA PRO A 180 22.39 17.43 51.21
C PRO A 180 21.66 16.30 50.45
N PRO A 181 20.47 15.90 50.94
CA PRO A 181 19.84 14.61 50.65
C PRO A 181 18.80 14.60 49.52
N GLU A 182 18.56 13.36 49.09
CA GLU A 182 17.46 12.79 48.29
C GLU A 182 16.05 13.02 48.89
N LEU A 183 15.04 13.19 48.03
CA LEU A 183 13.57 12.97 48.21
C LEU A 183 12.89 13.48 46.91
N ALA A 184 11.88 12.87 46.27
CA ALA A 184 11.08 11.67 46.48
C ALA A 184 10.35 11.39 45.13
N GLU A 185 10.34 10.13 44.71
CA GLU A 185 9.14 9.28 44.49
C GLU A 185 8.49 9.29 43.10
N LYS A 186 8.60 8.12 42.46
CA LYS A 186 7.85 7.65 41.29
C LYS A 186 6.49 7.09 41.76
N PRO A 187 5.38 7.23 41.01
CA PRO A 187 4.23 6.36 41.22
C PRO A 187 4.40 5.03 40.47
N ALA A 188 3.72 4.04 41.03
CA ALA A 188 3.94 2.61 40.91
C ALA A 188 3.65 2.00 39.51
N VAL A 189 4.52 1.07 39.12
CA VAL A 189 4.23 0.03 38.13
C VAL A 189 3.44 -1.05 38.85
N VAL A 190 2.17 -1.22 38.48
CA VAL A 190 1.39 -2.40 38.83
C VAL A 190 1.73 -3.47 37.79
N GLU A 191 2.51 -4.47 38.18
CA GLU A 191 2.55 -5.73 37.44
C GLU A 191 1.21 -6.45 37.63
N PRO A 192 0.55 -6.95 36.57
CA PRO A 192 -0.36 -8.06 36.71
C PRO A 192 0.40 -9.38 36.54
N GLU A 193 0.09 -10.26 37.47
CA GLU A 193 0.63 -11.58 37.74
C GLU A 193 0.69 -12.51 36.52
N SER A 194 1.68 -13.40 36.57
CA SER A 194 1.84 -14.56 35.71
C SER A 194 0.71 -15.58 35.88
N ALA A 195 0.02 -15.92 34.79
CA ALA A 195 -0.62 -17.21 34.55
C ALA A 195 -0.86 -17.43 33.04
N PRO A 196 -1.12 -18.67 32.60
CA PRO A 196 -0.15 -19.67 32.16
C PRO A 196 0.07 -19.66 30.64
N ALA A 197 1.08 -20.41 30.18
CA ALA A 197 1.35 -20.66 28.77
C ALA A 197 0.09 -21.20 28.03
N ALA A 198 -0.45 -20.40 27.10
CA ALA A 198 -1.45 -20.82 26.14
C ALA A 198 -0.93 -20.54 24.72
N GLY A 199 -1.05 -21.56 23.87
CA GLY A 199 -0.37 -21.76 22.59
C GLY A 199 -0.17 -20.52 21.71
N GLY A 200 1.10 -20.19 21.46
CA GLY A 200 1.47 -19.37 20.31
C GLY A 200 1.38 -20.18 19.03
N GLU A 201 0.51 -19.79 18.12
CA GLU A 201 0.62 -20.21 16.72
C GLU A 201 1.93 -19.66 16.13
N PRO A 202 2.65 -20.44 15.31
CA PRO A 202 3.99 -20.09 14.89
C PRO A 202 3.96 -18.92 13.91
N SER A 203 4.66 -17.82 14.22
CA SER A 203 5.03 -16.84 13.20
C SER A 203 6.07 -17.48 12.27
N VAL A 204 5.61 -18.14 11.21
CA VAL A 204 6.49 -18.79 10.23
C VAL A 204 7.10 -17.70 9.35
N LYS A 205 8.41 -17.47 9.51
CA LYS A 205 9.17 -16.49 8.75
C LYS A 205 9.96 -17.16 7.62
N ILE A 206 10.16 -16.46 6.51
CA ILE A 206 10.96 -16.94 5.38
C ILE A 206 12.40 -17.20 5.87
N PRO A 207 12.99 -18.39 5.61
CA PRO A 207 14.37 -18.72 5.95
C PRO A 207 15.39 -17.74 5.37
N LYS A 208 16.51 -17.56 6.08
CA LYS A 208 17.58 -16.63 5.66
C LYS A 208 18.25 -17.03 4.33
N SER A 209 18.35 -18.32 4.03
CA SER A 209 18.86 -18.84 2.75
C SER A 209 17.99 -18.41 1.58
N ASP A 210 16.68 -18.52 1.76
CA ASP A 210 15.68 -18.21 0.73
C ASP A 210 15.63 -16.70 0.47
N LEU A 211 15.72 -15.90 1.55
CA LEU A 211 15.87 -14.45 1.45
C LEU A 211 17.13 -14.04 0.68
N ALA A 212 18.24 -14.75 0.83
CA ALA A 212 19.46 -14.48 0.08
C ALA A 212 19.28 -14.77 -1.41
N ALA A 213 18.67 -15.90 -1.76
CA ALA A 213 18.36 -16.26 -3.15
C ALA A 213 17.39 -15.27 -3.81
N MET A 214 16.36 -14.81 -3.08
CA MET A 214 15.46 -13.77 -3.58
C MET A 214 16.17 -12.43 -3.79
N LYS A 215 17.09 -12.04 -2.90
CA LYS A 215 17.89 -10.82 -3.06
C LYS A 215 18.84 -10.91 -4.24
N GLU A 216 19.45 -12.06 -4.48
CA GLU A 216 20.30 -12.29 -5.65
C GLU A 216 19.49 -12.13 -6.95
N ALA A 217 18.33 -12.81 -7.05
CA ALA A 217 17.41 -12.66 -8.18
C ALA A 217 16.99 -11.20 -8.38
N TRP A 218 16.65 -10.51 -7.29
CA TRP A 218 16.32 -9.08 -7.31
C TRP A 218 17.46 -8.22 -7.87
N THR A 219 18.72 -8.45 -7.45
CA THR A 219 19.85 -7.68 -7.97
C THR A 219 20.09 -7.92 -9.47
N ALA A 220 19.96 -9.17 -9.92
CA ALA A 220 20.12 -9.54 -11.32
C ALA A 220 19.02 -8.90 -12.19
N LEU A 221 17.76 -9.03 -11.78
CA LEU A 221 16.60 -8.49 -12.49
C LEU A 221 16.57 -6.96 -12.49
N SER A 222 16.86 -6.34 -11.35
CA SER A 222 16.97 -4.88 -11.24
C SER A 222 18.04 -4.33 -12.19
N LYS A 223 19.19 -5.01 -12.30
CA LYS A 223 20.27 -4.62 -13.22
C LYS A 223 19.87 -4.82 -14.68
N ALA A 224 19.25 -5.97 -15.01
CA ALA A 224 18.74 -6.26 -16.35
C ALA A 224 17.69 -5.23 -16.79
N ARG A 225 16.74 -4.91 -15.92
CA ARG A 225 15.72 -3.88 -16.15
C ARG A 225 16.32 -2.50 -16.36
N ARG A 226 17.25 -2.06 -15.50
CA ARG A 226 17.94 -0.76 -15.68
C ARG A 226 18.71 -0.70 -17.00
N LYS A 227 19.28 -1.82 -17.46
CA LYS A 227 19.93 -1.92 -18.76
C LYS A 227 18.91 -1.86 -19.90
N ALA A 228 17.82 -2.61 -19.82
CA ALA A 228 16.73 -2.62 -20.80
C ALA A 228 16.06 -1.24 -20.91
N ALA A 229 15.80 -0.56 -19.80
CA ALA A 229 15.24 0.78 -19.77
C ALA A 229 16.16 1.82 -20.45
N LYS A 230 17.49 1.68 -20.31
CA LYS A 230 18.46 2.51 -21.03
C LYS A 230 18.49 2.22 -22.53
N ALA A 231 18.39 0.94 -22.92
CA ALA A 231 18.34 0.54 -24.33
C ALA A 231 17.06 1.05 -25.01
N LYS A 232 15.89 0.82 -24.39
CA LYS A 232 14.58 1.24 -24.88
C LYS A 232 14.39 2.77 -24.92
N LYS A 233 15.19 3.54 -24.17
CA LYS A 233 15.17 5.02 -24.24
C LYS A 233 15.63 5.55 -25.61
N ASN A 234 16.40 4.75 -26.36
CA ASN A 234 16.96 5.12 -27.65
C ASN A 234 16.19 4.55 -28.86
N GLU A 235 15.20 3.67 -28.63
CA GLU A 235 14.33 3.13 -29.68
C GLU A 235 13.02 3.90 -29.74
N ALA A 236 12.58 4.26 -30.95
CA ALA A 236 11.23 4.74 -31.18
C ALA A 236 10.26 3.56 -31.05
N GLY A 237 9.76 3.30 -29.83
CA GLY A 237 8.71 2.32 -29.60
C GLY A 237 7.40 2.69 -30.29
N PRO A 238 6.42 1.76 -30.37
CA PRO A 238 5.16 1.97 -31.07
C PRO A 238 4.42 3.22 -30.58
N ALA A 239 3.74 3.89 -31.50
CA ALA A 239 2.88 5.03 -31.20
C ALA A 239 1.53 4.56 -30.65
N LEU A 240 0.81 5.42 -29.94
CA LEU A 240 -0.53 5.07 -29.46
C LEU A 240 -1.48 4.70 -30.61
N ASP A 241 -1.33 5.39 -31.74
CA ASP A 241 -2.13 5.19 -32.95
C ASP A 241 -1.92 3.83 -33.61
N ASP A 242 -0.79 3.15 -33.32
CA ASP A 242 -0.56 1.79 -33.82
C ASP A 242 -1.46 0.78 -33.08
N PHE A 243 -1.74 1.03 -31.81
CA PHE A 243 -2.64 0.19 -31.03
C PHE A 243 -4.12 0.40 -31.38
N ALA A 244 -4.50 1.58 -31.87
CA ALA A 244 -5.85 1.82 -32.38
C ALA A 244 -6.17 0.96 -33.62
N LYS A 245 -5.14 0.49 -34.33
CA LYS A 245 -5.27 -0.40 -35.49
C LYS A 245 -5.32 -1.88 -35.11
N PHE A 246 -5.20 -2.24 -33.83
CA PHE A 246 -5.19 -3.65 -33.43
C PHE A 246 -6.52 -4.32 -33.78
N GLU A 247 -6.43 -5.47 -34.44
CA GLU A 247 -7.59 -6.26 -34.83
C GLU A 247 -7.62 -7.60 -34.08
N GLU A 248 -8.79 -8.22 -34.03
CA GLU A 248 -8.96 -9.57 -33.45
C GLU A 248 -8.36 -10.61 -34.41
N VAL A 249 -7.10 -10.99 -34.16
CA VAL A 249 -6.36 -11.96 -35.00
C VAL A 249 -6.80 -13.39 -34.74
N ASP A 250 -7.20 -13.70 -33.51
CA ASP A 250 -7.62 -15.06 -33.15
C ASP A 250 -8.60 -15.06 -31.97
N LYS A 251 -9.44 -16.08 -31.94
CA LYS A 251 -10.46 -16.31 -30.93
C LYS A 251 -10.51 -17.78 -30.58
N LYS A 252 -10.20 -18.12 -29.32
CA LYS A 252 -10.17 -19.51 -28.86
C LYS A 252 -11.09 -19.74 -27.68
N SER A 253 -12.11 -20.56 -27.90
CA SER A 253 -13.00 -21.06 -26.85
C SER A 253 -12.34 -22.25 -26.16
N LEU A 254 -11.64 -21.99 -25.06
CA LEU A 254 -10.86 -23.01 -24.35
C LEU A 254 -11.70 -23.77 -23.31
N HIS A 255 -12.68 -23.11 -22.68
CA HIS A 255 -13.43 -23.65 -21.54
C HIS A 255 -14.72 -24.38 -21.93
N ARG A 256 -15.21 -25.23 -21.00
CA ARG A 256 -16.39 -26.08 -21.24
C ARG A 256 -17.68 -25.29 -21.51
N THR A 257 -18.53 -25.84 -22.37
CA THR A 257 -19.81 -25.23 -22.77
C THR A 257 -20.96 -25.51 -21.82
N ASN A 258 -20.86 -26.57 -21.00
CA ASN A 258 -21.93 -27.04 -20.11
C ASN A 258 -21.94 -26.37 -18.72
N VAL A 259 -20.98 -25.47 -18.45
CA VAL A 259 -20.89 -24.68 -17.21
C VAL A 259 -21.17 -23.20 -17.53
N LYS A 260 -21.61 -22.43 -16.52
CA LYS A 260 -21.78 -20.98 -16.63
C LYS A 260 -20.52 -20.36 -17.22
N ALA A 261 -20.68 -19.61 -18.31
CA ALA A 261 -19.58 -18.96 -19.01
C ALA A 261 -18.90 -17.91 -18.12
N GLY A 262 -17.59 -17.75 -18.29
CA GLY A 262 -16.77 -16.80 -17.56
C GLY A 262 -15.38 -17.34 -17.29
N ILE A 263 -14.39 -16.62 -17.82
CA ILE A 263 -12.98 -16.78 -17.47
C ILE A 263 -12.71 -15.74 -16.38
N ASP A 264 -12.21 -16.16 -15.22
CA ASP A 264 -12.01 -15.27 -14.07
C ASP A 264 -10.61 -14.63 -14.07
N SER A 265 -9.60 -15.28 -14.66
CA SER A 265 -8.23 -14.76 -14.71
C SER A 265 -7.45 -15.25 -15.94
N LEU A 266 -6.42 -14.49 -16.32
CA LEU A 266 -5.54 -14.74 -17.46
C LEU A 266 -4.09 -14.42 -17.06
N ALA A 267 -3.15 -15.28 -17.44
CA ALA A 267 -1.71 -15.06 -17.25
C ALA A 267 -0.93 -15.42 -18.52
N ILE A 268 0.26 -14.84 -18.69
CA ILE A 268 1.11 -15.07 -19.86
C ILE A 268 2.58 -15.23 -19.47
N GLY A 269 3.24 -16.21 -20.09
CA GLY A 269 4.66 -16.50 -19.91
C GLY A 269 5.26 -16.90 -21.26
N GLY A 270 6.04 -16.00 -21.86
CA GLY A 270 6.49 -16.19 -23.24
C GLY A 270 5.30 -16.29 -24.20
N ASN A 271 5.19 -17.41 -24.93
CA ASN A 271 4.08 -17.68 -25.84
C ASN A 271 2.95 -18.52 -25.21
N LEU A 272 3.09 -18.89 -23.93
CA LEU A 272 2.09 -19.67 -23.21
C LEU A 272 1.12 -18.74 -22.51
N VAL A 273 -0.18 -18.95 -22.76
CA VAL A 273 -1.27 -18.23 -22.12
C VAL A 273 -2.06 -19.19 -21.26
N VAL A 274 -2.25 -18.84 -20.00
CA VAL A 274 -3.03 -19.62 -19.04
C VAL A 274 -4.36 -18.92 -18.82
N SER A 275 -5.47 -19.62 -19.09
CA SER A 275 -6.82 -19.16 -18.80
C SER A 275 -7.47 -19.99 -17.71
N CYS A 276 -8.12 -19.33 -16.76
CA CYS A 276 -8.80 -19.98 -15.64
C CYS A 276 -10.27 -19.63 -15.60
N GLY A 277 -11.10 -20.63 -15.34
CA GLY A 277 -12.55 -20.45 -15.38
C GLY A 277 -13.29 -21.25 -14.31
N ARG A 278 -14.59 -20.96 -14.24
CA ARG A 278 -15.55 -21.60 -13.33
C ARG A 278 -15.81 -23.07 -13.64
N ASP A 279 -15.26 -23.58 -14.74
CA ASP A 279 -15.33 -24.98 -15.16
C ASP A 279 -14.32 -25.89 -14.45
N LYS A 280 -13.66 -25.37 -13.40
CA LYS A 280 -12.73 -26.11 -12.52
C LYS A 280 -11.46 -26.56 -13.24
N GLN A 281 -11.08 -25.81 -14.28
CA GLN A 281 -9.92 -26.09 -15.10
C GLN A 281 -9.11 -24.80 -15.31
N ALA A 282 -7.79 -24.94 -15.26
CA ALA A 282 -6.88 -23.99 -15.87
C ALA A 282 -6.34 -24.59 -17.17
N ILE A 283 -6.31 -23.81 -18.23
CA ILE A 283 -5.92 -24.27 -19.56
C ILE A 283 -4.68 -23.53 -19.97
N VAL A 284 -3.64 -24.27 -20.38
CA VAL A 284 -2.41 -23.71 -20.92
C VAL A 284 -2.44 -23.84 -22.43
N TYR A 285 -2.43 -22.70 -23.10
CA TYR A 285 -2.50 -22.58 -24.55
C TYR A 285 -1.20 -22.00 -25.11
N ASN A 286 -0.60 -22.68 -26.08
CA ASN A 286 0.57 -22.20 -26.80
C ASN A 286 0.12 -21.39 -28.03
N LYS A 287 0.36 -20.08 -27.99
CA LYS A 287 -0.04 -19.16 -29.06
C LYS A 287 0.72 -19.39 -30.36
N SER A 288 2.02 -19.64 -30.30
CA SER A 288 2.86 -19.86 -31.49
C SER A 288 2.49 -21.14 -32.24
N GLU A 289 2.15 -22.21 -31.54
CA GLU A 289 1.75 -23.48 -32.15
C GLU A 289 0.26 -23.57 -32.45
N GLY A 290 -0.53 -22.67 -31.87
CA GLY A 290 -1.97 -22.68 -31.97
C GLY A 290 -2.65 -23.83 -31.22
N LYS A 291 -1.93 -24.52 -30.33
CA LYS A 291 -2.36 -25.76 -29.66
C LYS A 291 -2.52 -25.61 -28.15
N MET A 292 -3.41 -26.42 -27.60
CA MET A 292 -3.56 -26.57 -26.14
C MET A 292 -2.48 -27.50 -25.62
N LEU A 293 -1.63 -27.01 -24.70
CA LEU A 293 -0.51 -27.75 -24.14
C LEU A 293 -0.95 -28.63 -22.98
N ALA A 294 -1.73 -28.09 -22.04
CA ALA A 294 -2.21 -28.84 -20.88
C ALA A 294 -3.61 -28.43 -20.41
N THR A 295 -4.34 -29.40 -19.86
CA THR A 295 -5.57 -29.17 -19.07
C THR A 295 -5.27 -29.44 -17.60
N LEU A 296 -5.16 -28.39 -16.80
CA LEU A 296 -4.89 -28.49 -15.38
C LEU A 296 -6.22 -28.62 -14.63
N LYS A 297 -6.62 -29.86 -14.34
CA LYS A 297 -7.91 -30.17 -13.71
C LYS A 297 -7.79 -30.05 -12.20
N VAL A 298 -8.70 -29.28 -11.61
CA VAL A 298 -8.78 -29.07 -10.17
C VAL A 298 -9.99 -29.83 -9.60
N PRO A 299 -9.82 -30.60 -8.50
CA PRO A 299 -10.94 -31.31 -7.88
C PRO A 299 -11.86 -30.33 -7.14
N LYS A 300 -13.17 -30.56 -7.28
CA LYS A 300 -14.27 -29.97 -6.46
C LYS A 300 -14.54 -28.47 -6.60
N CYS A 301 -13.54 -27.61 -6.78
CA CYS A 301 -13.66 -26.15 -6.67
C CYS A 301 -13.31 -25.39 -7.96
N ALA A 302 -13.72 -24.12 -8.06
CA ALA A 302 -13.38 -23.28 -9.21
C ALA A 302 -11.97 -22.68 -9.06
N VAL A 303 -11.30 -22.45 -10.19
CA VAL A 303 -9.98 -21.81 -10.22
C VAL A 303 -10.21 -20.31 -10.37
N THR A 304 -9.87 -19.55 -9.33
CA THR A 304 -10.14 -18.11 -9.25
C THR A 304 -9.03 -17.30 -9.91
N VAL A 305 -7.78 -17.72 -9.76
CA VAL A 305 -6.61 -17.00 -10.27
C VAL A 305 -5.52 -17.99 -10.69
N ALA A 306 -4.72 -17.64 -11.68
CA ALA A 306 -3.50 -18.36 -11.99
C ALA A 306 -2.38 -17.43 -12.43
N ASP A 307 -1.16 -17.94 -12.31
CA ASP A 307 0.04 -17.30 -12.83
C ASP A 307 0.96 -18.33 -13.48
N ILE A 308 1.79 -17.88 -14.42
CA ILE A 308 2.73 -18.72 -15.16
C ILE A 308 4.12 -18.08 -15.17
N PHE A 309 5.12 -18.89 -14.87
CA PHE A 309 6.52 -18.54 -14.98
C PHE A 309 7.18 -19.46 -15.99
N VAL A 310 7.82 -18.86 -17.00
CA VAL A 310 8.64 -19.57 -17.98
C VAL A 310 10.07 -19.11 -17.79
N PRO A 311 10.97 -19.96 -17.26
CA PRO A 311 12.39 -19.67 -17.16
C PRO A 311 13.02 -19.61 -18.55
N ASP A 312 14.13 -18.88 -18.69
CA ASP A 312 14.85 -18.78 -19.98
C ASP A 312 15.42 -20.15 -20.42
N ASP A 313 15.88 -20.97 -19.46
CA ASP A 313 16.52 -22.28 -19.69
C ASP A 313 15.80 -23.44 -18.98
N GLY A 314 14.47 -23.47 -18.95
CA GLY A 314 13.75 -24.54 -18.23
C GLY A 314 12.27 -24.70 -18.57
N ASP A 315 11.66 -25.69 -17.94
CA ASP A 315 10.24 -25.98 -18.08
C ASP A 315 9.36 -24.91 -17.44
N ALA A 316 8.19 -24.69 -18.02
CA ALA A 316 7.20 -23.78 -17.45
C ALA A 316 6.69 -24.26 -16.08
N ALA A 317 6.38 -23.31 -15.21
CA ALA A 317 5.69 -23.52 -13.96
C ALA A 317 4.38 -22.73 -13.94
N VAL A 318 3.29 -23.33 -13.49
CA VAL A 318 1.97 -22.70 -13.38
C VAL A 318 1.46 -22.84 -11.96
N ALA A 319 1.03 -21.74 -11.36
CA ALA A 319 0.40 -21.71 -10.05
C ALA A 319 -1.09 -21.39 -10.22
N THR A 320 -1.95 -22.11 -9.52
CA THR A 320 -3.40 -21.92 -9.54
C THR A 320 -3.91 -21.71 -8.12
N GLY A 321 -4.69 -20.67 -7.90
CA GLY A 321 -5.41 -20.38 -6.67
C GLY A 321 -6.88 -20.70 -6.80
N TRP A 322 -7.47 -21.29 -5.77
CA TRP A 322 -8.81 -21.86 -5.82
C TRP A 322 -9.77 -21.15 -4.87
N SER A 323 -11.07 -21.34 -5.09
CA SER A 323 -12.12 -20.79 -4.25
C SER A 323 -12.19 -21.39 -2.83
N ASP A 324 -11.52 -22.50 -2.57
CA ASP A 324 -11.42 -23.15 -1.26
C ASP A 324 -10.10 -22.82 -0.53
N GLY A 325 -9.32 -21.88 -1.07
CA GLY A 325 -8.07 -21.43 -0.47
C GLY A 325 -6.86 -22.31 -0.73
N ASN A 326 -6.99 -23.35 -1.56
CA ASN A 326 -5.85 -24.12 -1.98
C ASN A 326 -5.08 -23.42 -3.11
N VAL A 327 -3.76 -23.60 -3.06
CA VAL A 327 -2.82 -23.24 -4.11
C VAL A 327 -2.18 -24.52 -4.61
N ARG A 328 -2.26 -24.76 -5.92
CA ARG A 328 -1.58 -25.87 -6.60
C ARG A 328 -0.61 -25.34 -7.64
N LEU A 329 0.58 -25.92 -7.63
CA LEU A 329 1.65 -25.71 -8.60
C LEU A 329 1.72 -26.90 -9.54
N TYR A 330 1.99 -26.58 -10.80
CA TYR A 330 2.30 -27.49 -11.87
C TYR A 330 3.67 -27.13 -12.43
N ALA A 331 4.54 -28.10 -12.64
CA ALA A 331 5.89 -27.86 -13.15
C ALA A 331 6.41 -29.05 -13.96
N GLY A 332 7.39 -28.80 -14.82
CA GLY A 332 7.95 -29.76 -15.75
C GLY A 332 7.29 -29.68 -17.14
N SER A 333 7.86 -30.35 -18.13
CA SER A 333 7.39 -30.35 -19.53
C SER A 333 5.89 -30.63 -19.69
N ASP A 334 5.37 -31.55 -18.88
CA ASP A 334 3.97 -31.98 -18.93
C ASP A 334 3.06 -31.19 -17.98
N LEU A 335 3.62 -30.22 -17.25
CA LEU A 335 2.95 -29.47 -16.18
C LEU A 335 2.25 -30.42 -15.18
N ALA A 336 3.01 -31.39 -14.67
CA ALA A 336 2.51 -32.32 -13.67
C ALA A 336 2.25 -31.60 -12.34
N ALA A 337 1.16 -31.96 -11.66
CA ALA A 337 0.81 -31.40 -10.35
C ALA A 337 1.87 -31.78 -9.31
N LYS A 338 2.39 -30.80 -8.57
CA LYS A 338 3.43 -31.00 -7.54
C LYS A 338 2.88 -31.10 -6.12
N GLY A 339 1.63 -30.70 -5.89
CA GLY A 339 0.96 -30.80 -4.59
C GLY A 339 -0.05 -29.67 -4.38
N ASP A 340 -0.73 -29.73 -3.23
CA ASP A 340 -1.67 -28.71 -2.77
C ASP A 340 -1.21 -28.16 -1.43
N ALA A 341 -1.30 -26.85 -1.25
CA ALA A 341 -1.11 -26.22 0.04
C ALA A 341 -2.15 -25.12 0.24
N SER A 342 -2.53 -24.85 1.49
CA SER A 342 -3.45 -23.77 1.83
C SER A 342 -2.88 -22.93 2.97
N VAL A 343 -3.30 -21.66 3.01
CA VAL A 343 -3.02 -20.76 4.12
C VAL A 343 -4.00 -21.04 5.26
N ASP A 344 -5.28 -20.86 5.01
CA ASP A 344 -6.35 -21.00 6.00
C ASP A 344 -7.71 -21.42 5.41
N GLY A 345 -7.73 -21.95 4.19
CA GLY A 345 -8.94 -22.41 3.52
C GLY A 345 -9.88 -21.31 3.01
N THR A 346 -9.47 -20.03 3.10
CA THR A 346 -10.25 -18.93 2.52
C THR A 346 -9.88 -18.68 1.05
N PRO A 347 -10.81 -18.24 0.19
CA PRO A 347 -10.60 -18.13 -1.25
C PRO A 347 -9.30 -17.39 -1.63
N VAL A 348 -8.52 -17.96 -2.56
CA VAL A 348 -7.34 -17.29 -3.11
C VAL A 348 -7.77 -16.21 -4.08
N VAL A 349 -7.35 -14.96 -3.82
CA VAL A 349 -7.71 -13.78 -4.62
C VAL A 349 -6.56 -13.27 -5.49
N GLY A 350 -5.33 -13.67 -5.19
CA GLY A 350 -4.16 -13.37 -6.01
C GLY A 350 -3.12 -14.48 -5.88
N VAL A 351 -2.47 -14.86 -6.98
CA VAL A 351 -1.33 -15.78 -6.97
C VAL A 351 -0.27 -15.24 -7.92
N SER A 352 0.99 -15.36 -7.53
CA SER A 352 2.11 -14.99 -8.39
C SER A 352 3.31 -15.89 -8.12
N ILE A 353 3.99 -16.34 -9.17
CA ILE A 353 5.25 -17.08 -9.05
C ILE A 353 6.40 -16.08 -8.92
N HIS A 354 7.26 -16.29 -7.94
CA HIS A 354 8.44 -15.45 -7.75
C HIS A 354 9.39 -15.58 -8.97
N PRO A 355 10.00 -14.48 -9.46
CA PRO A 355 10.88 -14.50 -10.63
C PRO A 355 12.10 -15.44 -10.53
N SER A 356 12.44 -15.92 -9.33
CA SER A 356 13.46 -16.98 -9.15
C SER A 356 12.99 -18.36 -9.60
N GLY A 357 11.69 -18.55 -9.85
CA GLY A 357 11.07 -19.84 -10.17
C GLY A 357 10.99 -20.82 -9.00
N LYS A 358 11.40 -20.42 -7.79
CA LYS A 358 11.49 -21.29 -6.60
C LYS A 358 10.41 -21.06 -5.55
N TYR A 359 9.64 -19.99 -5.67
CA TYR A 359 8.61 -19.66 -4.69
C TYR A 359 7.33 -19.21 -5.40
N ALA A 360 6.19 -19.43 -4.75
CA ALA A 360 4.91 -18.84 -5.15
C ALA A 360 4.34 -18.04 -3.98
N VAL A 361 3.71 -16.91 -4.27
CA VAL A 361 3.07 -16.03 -3.29
C VAL A 361 1.58 -16.02 -3.59
N ALA A 362 0.75 -16.20 -2.57
CA ALA A 362 -0.70 -16.13 -2.73
C ALA A 362 -1.35 -15.24 -1.67
N ALA A 363 -2.25 -14.36 -2.11
CA ALA A 363 -3.12 -13.58 -1.25
C ALA A 363 -4.45 -14.31 -1.09
N VAL A 364 -4.89 -14.48 0.15
CA VAL A 364 -6.20 -15.07 0.48
C VAL A 364 -7.15 -14.00 1.00
N LYS A 365 -8.46 -14.23 0.82
CA LYS A 365 -9.50 -13.25 1.16
C LYS A 365 -9.46 -12.83 2.63
N SER A 366 -9.01 -13.68 3.54
CA SER A 366 -8.89 -13.41 4.98
C SER A 366 -7.88 -12.33 5.39
N GLY A 367 -7.18 -11.70 4.44
CA GLY A 367 -6.18 -10.68 4.75
C GLY A 367 -4.79 -11.25 5.02
N LYS A 368 -4.52 -12.49 4.63
CA LYS A 368 -3.21 -13.15 4.77
C LYS A 368 -2.56 -13.35 3.42
N VAL A 369 -1.24 -13.36 3.41
CA VAL A 369 -0.40 -13.68 2.26
C VAL A 369 0.45 -14.89 2.61
N GLY A 370 0.25 -15.99 1.90
CA GLY A 370 1.03 -17.21 2.03
C GLY A 370 2.23 -17.22 1.07
N PHE A 371 3.38 -17.66 1.58
CA PHE A 371 4.59 -17.87 0.80
C PHE A 371 4.87 -19.37 0.70
N PHE A 372 4.99 -19.90 -0.51
CA PHE A 372 5.11 -21.32 -0.78
C PHE A 372 6.45 -21.65 -1.45
N SER A 373 7.21 -22.62 -0.92
CA SER A 373 8.42 -23.12 -1.60
C SER A 373 8.08 -24.14 -2.67
N LEU A 374 8.84 -24.06 -3.76
CA LEU A 374 8.84 -24.94 -4.93
C LEU A 374 10.13 -25.78 -4.92
N ASP A 375 10.49 -26.37 -3.78
CA ASP A 375 11.63 -27.30 -3.72
C ASP A 375 11.25 -28.64 -4.35
N ALA A 376 11.61 -28.81 -5.63
CA ALA A 376 11.47 -30.05 -6.36
C ALA A 376 12.55 -31.10 -6.02
N SER A 377 13.44 -30.85 -5.05
CA SER A 377 14.70 -31.61 -4.86
C SER A 377 14.75 -32.52 -3.63
N ALA A 378 13.64 -32.81 -2.96
CA ALA A 378 13.61 -33.81 -1.91
C ALA A 378 12.51 -34.81 -2.21
N GLU A 379 12.75 -36.08 -1.88
CA GLU A 379 11.88 -37.27 -2.05
C GLU A 379 10.47 -37.15 -1.44
N ALA A 380 10.08 -35.96 -0.95
CA ALA A 380 8.71 -35.57 -0.63
C ALA A 380 8.23 -34.52 -1.65
N GLU A 381 7.57 -34.99 -2.71
CA GLU A 381 6.79 -34.15 -3.62
C GLU A 381 5.77 -33.33 -2.82
N GLY A 382 5.93 -32.02 -2.75
CA GLY A 382 4.94 -31.19 -2.08
C GLY A 382 5.30 -29.72 -1.99
N ILE A 383 4.33 -28.87 -2.32
CA ILE A 383 4.35 -27.44 -2.04
C ILE A 383 4.25 -27.25 -0.53
N LYS A 384 5.13 -26.43 0.06
CA LYS A 384 5.13 -26.16 1.50
C LYS A 384 4.89 -24.70 1.76
N LEU A 385 4.00 -24.38 2.70
CA LEU A 385 3.85 -23.02 3.24
C LEU A 385 5.08 -22.71 4.10
N VAL A 386 5.91 -21.78 3.63
CA VAL A 386 7.18 -21.37 4.23
C VAL A 386 7.05 -20.11 5.06
N ALA A 387 6.11 -19.22 4.75
CA ALA A 387 5.85 -18.05 5.56
C ALA A 387 4.43 -17.54 5.40
N LEU A 388 4.01 -16.75 6.37
CA LEU A 388 2.72 -16.07 6.37
C LEU A 388 2.94 -14.60 6.71
N LEU A 389 2.49 -13.71 5.82
CA LEU A 389 2.43 -12.28 6.07
C LEU A 389 0.97 -11.89 6.33
N GLY A 390 0.76 -11.10 7.37
CA GLY A 390 -0.52 -10.57 7.79
C GLY A 390 -0.30 -9.77 9.06
N GLU A 391 -1.05 -8.69 9.27
CA GLU A 391 -0.98 -7.97 10.53
C GLU A 391 -1.64 -8.81 11.63
N LYS A 392 -1.07 -8.73 12.85
CA LYS A 392 -1.56 -9.50 14.00
C LYS A 392 -2.89 -8.99 14.56
N ASP A 393 -3.27 -7.76 14.22
CA ASP A 393 -4.38 -7.02 14.83
C ASP A 393 -5.51 -6.68 13.82
N ASP A 394 -5.42 -7.14 12.58
CA ASP A 394 -6.38 -6.84 11.50
C ASP A 394 -7.46 -7.93 11.39
N GLU A 395 -8.26 -8.11 12.45
CA GLU A 395 -9.52 -8.84 12.34
C GLU A 395 -10.50 -8.05 11.45
N GLY A 396 -10.53 -8.35 10.14
CA GLY A 396 -11.57 -7.85 9.23
C GLY A 396 -11.11 -7.26 7.90
N VAL A 397 -9.80 -7.22 7.61
CA VAL A 397 -9.32 -6.72 6.31
C VAL A 397 -9.52 -7.79 5.23
N GLU A 398 -10.48 -7.58 4.33
CA GLU A 398 -10.69 -8.48 3.20
C GLU A 398 -9.84 -8.10 2.00
N TYR A 399 -9.02 -9.03 1.51
CA TYR A 399 -8.28 -8.86 0.26
C TYR A 399 -9.12 -9.25 -0.95
N THR A 400 -8.96 -8.49 -2.03
CA THR A 400 -9.69 -8.67 -3.28
C THR A 400 -8.79 -9.04 -4.45
N CYS A 401 -7.52 -8.66 -4.40
CA CYS A 401 -6.52 -8.97 -5.42
C CYS A 401 -5.11 -8.91 -4.81
N GLY A 402 -4.14 -9.55 -5.48
CA GLY A 402 -2.74 -9.50 -5.10
C GLY A 402 -1.83 -9.77 -6.30
N SER A 403 -0.71 -9.06 -6.37
CA SER A 403 0.27 -9.20 -7.44
C SER A 403 1.68 -9.02 -6.89
N LEU A 404 2.63 -9.77 -7.45
CA LEU A 404 4.05 -9.58 -7.16
C LEU A 404 4.66 -8.51 -8.08
N HIS A 405 5.56 -7.71 -7.53
CA HIS A 405 6.39 -6.81 -8.33
C HIS A 405 7.38 -7.61 -9.18
N PRO A 406 7.68 -7.21 -10.42
CA PRO A 406 8.56 -8.00 -11.29
C PRO A 406 10.03 -8.10 -10.84
N ASP A 407 10.45 -7.38 -9.78
CA ASP A 407 11.75 -7.66 -9.12
C ASP A 407 11.67 -8.69 -7.97
N GLY A 408 10.47 -9.14 -7.57
CA GLY A 408 10.28 -10.25 -6.64
C GLY A 408 10.34 -9.93 -5.14
N LEU A 409 10.73 -8.71 -4.72
CA LEU A 409 10.79 -8.36 -3.29
C LEU A 409 9.57 -7.60 -2.75
N ILE A 410 8.70 -7.10 -3.62
CA ILE A 410 7.53 -6.33 -3.22
C ILE A 410 6.28 -7.09 -3.64
N PHE A 411 5.32 -7.23 -2.74
CA PHE A 411 4.02 -7.81 -3.04
C PHE A 411 2.92 -6.79 -2.70
N GLY A 412 2.06 -6.48 -3.67
CA GLY A 412 0.95 -5.55 -3.47
C GLY A 412 -0.36 -6.31 -3.27
N THR A 413 -1.15 -5.93 -2.27
CA THR A 413 -2.52 -6.42 -2.08
C THR A 413 -3.52 -5.28 -2.09
N GLY A 414 -4.69 -5.53 -2.68
CA GLY A 414 -5.81 -4.60 -2.69
C GLY A 414 -6.90 -5.08 -1.74
N THR A 415 -7.53 -4.14 -1.03
CA THR A 415 -8.59 -4.45 -0.07
C THR A 415 -9.98 -4.08 -0.59
N ALA A 416 -11.00 -4.65 0.05
CA ALA A 416 -12.40 -4.29 -0.20
C ALA A 416 -12.74 -2.83 0.15
N ASP A 417 -11.95 -2.21 1.05
CA ASP A 417 -12.12 -0.82 1.48
C ASP A 417 -11.37 0.20 0.61
N GLY A 418 -10.80 -0.23 -0.52
CA GLY A 418 -10.05 0.65 -1.43
C GLY A 418 -8.62 0.97 -0.97
N LYS A 419 -8.09 0.27 0.05
CA LYS A 419 -6.69 0.42 0.48
C LYS A 419 -5.79 -0.49 -0.34
N LEU A 420 -4.55 -0.03 -0.53
CA LEU A 420 -3.48 -0.78 -1.20
C LEU A 420 -2.35 -1.00 -0.21
N LEU A 421 -2.11 -2.25 0.15
CA LEU A 421 -1.07 -2.64 1.09
C LEU A 421 0.15 -3.11 0.30
N ILE A 422 1.30 -2.51 0.59
CA ILE A 422 2.57 -2.86 -0.04
C ILE A 422 3.42 -3.62 0.98
N TRP A 423 3.67 -4.89 0.71
CA TRP A 423 4.45 -5.79 1.54
C TRP A 423 5.88 -5.86 1.05
N ASP A 424 6.85 -5.69 1.95
CA ASP A 424 8.25 -6.00 1.70
C ASP A 424 8.54 -7.44 2.11
N LEU A 425 8.88 -8.28 1.13
CA LEU A 425 9.19 -9.70 1.33
C LEU A 425 10.57 -9.92 1.96
N SER A 426 11.48 -8.94 1.88
CA SER A 426 12.79 -9.00 2.52
C SER A 426 12.68 -8.83 4.04
N SER A 427 11.91 -7.84 4.51
CA SER A 427 11.66 -7.62 5.94
C SER A 427 10.49 -8.44 6.48
N GLN A 428 9.61 -8.95 5.60
CA GLN A 428 8.34 -9.60 5.93
C GLN A 428 7.42 -8.70 6.74
N THR A 429 7.37 -7.41 6.36
CA THR A 429 6.55 -6.39 7.03
C THR A 429 5.77 -5.59 6.00
N LEU A 430 4.69 -4.95 6.46
CA LEU A 430 4.00 -3.93 5.69
C LEU A 430 4.96 -2.73 5.49
N ALA A 431 5.29 -2.43 4.24
CA ALA A 431 6.18 -1.33 3.86
C ALA A 431 5.41 -0.01 3.70
N GLY A 432 4.12 -0.07 3.38
CA GLY A 432 3.26 1.10 3.36
C GLY A 432 1.83 0.78 2.92
N THR A 433 0.91 1.68 3.29
CA THR A 433 -0.49 1.65 2.89
C THR A 433 -0.79 2.87 2.04
N LEU A 434 -1.25 2.65 0.81
CA LEU A 434 -1.75 3.72 -0.05
C LEU A 434 -3.28 3.74 0.01
N VAL A 435 -3.84 4.94 0.12
CA VAL A 435 -5.27 5.17 0.18
C VAL A 435 -5.63 6.19 -0.88
N SER A 436 -6.73 5.95 -1.59
CA SER A 436 -7.28 6.97 -2.48
C SER A 436 -8.06 7.99 -1.68
N GLU A 437 -7.74 9.28 -1.86
CA GLU A 437 -8.58 10.35 -1.31
C GLU A 437 -9.94 10.36 -2.03
N GLY A 438 -11.04 10.38 -1.28
CA GLY A 438 -12.40 10.51 -1.83
C GLY A 438 -13.07 9.24 -2.39
N ASP A 439 -12.37 8.10 -2.48
CA ASP A 439 -12.92 6.84 -2.99
C ASP A 439 -12.50 5.64 -2.12
N SER A 440 -13.48 5.02 -1.46
CA SER A 440 -13.32 3.82 -0.63
C SER A 440 -13.84 2.56 -1.32
N SER A 441 -13.96 2.58 -2.64
CA SER A 441 -14.48 1.45 -3.42
C SER A 441 -13.45 0.33 -3.55
N ALA A 442 -13.91 -0.91 -3.46
CA ALA A 442 -13.08 -2.12 -3.50
C ALA A 442 -12.11 -2.13 -4.69
N VAL A 443 -10.84 -2.43 -4.41
CA VAL A 443 -9.83 -2.63 -5.44
C VAL A 443 -10.16 -3.92 -6.19
N SER A 444 -10.19 -3.91 -7.51
CA SER A 444 -10.55 -5.08 -8.32
C SER A 444 -9.33 -5.77 -8.94
N SER A 445 -8.28 -5.02 -9.28
CA SER A 445 -7.07 -5.55 -9.90
C SER A 445 -5.85 -4.68 -9.60
N LEU A 446 -4.68 -5.31 -9.62
CA LEU A 446 -3.39 -4.68 -9.42
C LEU A 446 -2.39 -5.19 -10.47
N CYS A 447 -1.64 -4.27 -11.07
CA CYS A 447 -0.57 -4.63 -11.99
C CYS A 447 0.64 -3.71 -11.77
N PHE A 448 1.81 -4.30 -11.62
CA PHE A 448 3.08 -3.56 -11.55
C PHE A 448 3.63 -3.33 -12.96
N SER A 449 4.22 -2.15 -13.17
CA SER A 449 4.86 -1.83 -14.43
C SER A 449 6.31 -2.35 -14.47
N GLU A 450 6.76 -2.76 -15.66
CA GLU A 450 8.15 -3.16 -15.91
C GLU A 450 9.17 -2.01 -15.79
N ASN A 451 8.71 -0.78 -15.55
CA ASN A 451 9.61 0.32 -15.18
C ASN A 451 10.16 0.19 -13.74
N GLY A 452 9.52 -0.64 -12.90
CA GLY A 452 9.96 -0.98 -11.55
C GLY A 452 9.62 0.02 -10.45
N TYR A 453 8.81 1.04 -10.75
CA TYR A 453 8.41 2.04 -9.74
C TYR A 453 6.97 2.56 -9.90
N HIS A 454 6.30 2.27 -11.03
CA HIS A 454 4.87 2.51 -11.18
C HIS A 454 4.07 1.22 -11.03
N PHE A 455 2.85 1.36 -10.52
CA PHE A 455 1.85 0.31 -10.58
C PHE A 455 0.47 0.95 -10.74
N ALA A 456 -0.50 0.14 -11.16
CA ALA A 456 -1.86 0.57 -11.40
C ALA A 456 -2.81 -0.28 -10.58
N SER A 457 -3.88 0.36 -10.13
CA SER A 457 -4.99 -0.26 -9.42
C SER A 457 -6.29 0.11 -10.11
N SER A 458 -7.17 -0.84 -10.32
CA SER A 458 -8.56 -0.57 -10.72
C SER A 458 -9.51 -0.75 -9.56
N SER A 459 -10.66 -0.08 -9.60
CA SER A 459 -11.69 -0.15 -8.58
C SER A 459 -13.05 -0.56 -9.15
N THR A 460 -13.94 -1.07 -8.30
CA THR A 460 -15.34 -1.30 -8.61
C THR A 460 -16.13 -0.02 -8.90
N SER A 461 -15.63 1.15 -8.51
CA SER A 461 -16.17 2.45 -8.94
C SER A 461 -15.94 2.72 -10.43
N GLY A 462 -15.02 1.99 -11.07
CA GLY A 462 -14.57 2.25 -12.44
C GLY A 462 -13.29 3.10 -12.52
N ALA A 463 -12.86 3.71 -11.42
CA ALA A 463 -11.63 4.49 -11.37
C ALA A 463 -10.39 3.59 -11.56
N VAL A 464 -9.44 4.08 -12.35
CA VAL A 464 -8.12 3.46 -12.54
C VAL A 464 -7.06 4.45 -12.08
N ARG A 465 -6.24 4.04 -11.11
CA ARG A 465 -5.25 4.91 -10.48
C ARG A 465 -3.85 4.39 -10.75
N VAL A 466 -2.94 5.30 -11.06
CA VAL A 466 -1.52 5.04 -11.24
C VAL A 466 -0.75 5.61 -10.06
N TRP A 467 0.10 4.78 -9.47
CA TRP A 467 0.85 5.07 -8.25
C TRP A 467 2.35 5.11 -8.54
N ASP A 468 3.10 5.90 -7.78
CA ASP A 468 4.58 5.89 -7.78
C ASP A 468 5.08 5.33 -6.44
N LEU A 469 5.73 4.17 -6.46
CA LEU A 469 6.25 3.47 -5.29
C LEU A 469 7.33 4.26 -4.55
N ARG A 470 8.03 5.19 -5.23
CA ARG A 470 9.09 6.00 -4.60
C ARG A 470 8.52 7.14 -3.77
N LYS A 471 7.36 7.64 -4.19
CA LYS A 471 6.66 8.75 -3.54
C LYS A 471 5.51 8.27 -2.65
N LEU A 472 5.09 7.02 -2.81
CA LEU A 472 3.92 6.43 -2.16
C LEU A 472 2.66 7.30 -2.36
N LYS A 473 2.46 7.76 -3.60
CA LYS A 473 1.34 8.66 -3.96
C LYS A 473 0.72 8.27 -5.29
N CYS A 474 -0.58 8.55 -5.41
CA CYS A 474 -1.28 8.54 -6.68
C CYS A 474 -0.75 9.70 -7.53
N ILE A 475 -0.41 9.42 -8.78
CA ILE A 475 0.08 10.41 -9.74
C ILE A 475 -0.90 10.71 -10.86
N ALA A 476 -1.85 9.80 -11.10
CA ALA A 476 -2.89 9.96 -12.10
C ALA A 476 -4.11 9.12 -11.72
N THR A 477 -5.29 9.71 -11.84
CA THR A 477 -6.57 9.02 -11.79
C THR A 477 -7.23 9.12 -13.16
N LEU A 478 -7.70 7.99 -13.67
CA LEU A 478 -8.31 7.82 -14.97
C LEU A 478 -9.70 7.22 -14.81
N ASN A 479 -10.56 7.45 -15.80
CA ASN A 479 -11.90 6.86 -15.86
C ASN A 479 -12.76 7.16 -14.62
N GLU A 480 -12.56 8.33 -14.02
CA GLU A 480 -13.34 8.86 -12.90
C GLU A 480 -14.25 9.96 -13.47
N GLN A 481 -15.57 9.73 -13.48
CA GLN A 481 -16.53 10.80 -13.76
C GLN A 481 -16.72 11.62 -12.49
N ALA A 482 -16.72 12.95 -12.64
CA ALA A 482 -17.04 13.85 -11.55
C ALA A 482 -18.47 13.57 -11.10
N LYS A 483 -18.67 13.30 -9.81
CA LYS A 483 -20.00 13.35 -9.20
C LYS A 483 -20.50 14.79 -9.32
N GLU A 484 -21.29 15.09 -10.35
CA GLU A 484 -22.08 16.31 -10.35
C GLU A 484 -23.12 16.20 -9.23
N ALA A 485 -23.21 17.23 -8.40
CA ALA A 485 -23.91 17.20 -7.12
C ALA A 485 -25.45 17.13 -7.22
N ASP A 486 -26.02 17.10 -8.44
CA ASP A 486 -27.44 17.39 -8.65
C ASP A 486 -28.25 16.27 -9.34
N ASN A 487 -27.67 15.12 -9.69
CA ASN A 487 -28.42 13.98 -10.25
C ASN A 487 -27.91 12.62 -9.74
N GLU A 488 -28.70 11.93 -8.91
CA GLU A 488 -28.31 10.68 -8.24
C GLU A 488 -28.30 9.43 -9.14
N GLU A 489 -28.72 9.49 -10.41
CA GLU A 489 -28.87 8.29 -11.26
C GLU A 489 -28.03 8.22 -12.56
N GLU A 490 -27.38 9.28 -13.05
CA GLU A 490 -26.77 9.24 -14.42
C GLU A 490 -25.23 9.20 -14.51
N GLY A 491 -24.49 9.11 -13.40
CA GLY A 491 -23.02 9.20 -13.40
C GLY A 491 -22.25 7.92 -13.04
N LYS A 492 -22.85 6.72 -13.12
CA LYS A 492 -22.17 5.50 -12.64
C LYS A 492 -21.32 4.87 -13.74
N THR A 493 -20.01 5.13 -13.69
CA THR A 493 -19.01 4.46 -14.52
C THR A 493 -19.01 2.94 -14.31
N ALA A 494 -18.87 2.18 -15.39
CA ALA A 494 -18.82 0.72 -15.33
C ALA A 494 -17.60 0.24 -14.51
N PRO A 495 -17.72 -0.85 -13.72
CA PRO A 495 -16.63 -1.36 -12.92
C PRO A 495 -15.49 -1.87 -13.80
N VAL A 496 -14.26 -1.45 -13.51
CA VAL A 496 -13.07 -1.95 -14.19
C VAL A 496 -12.55 -3.14 -13.39
N LYS A 497 -12.54 -4.34 -13.98
CA LYS A 497 -12.06 -5.57 -13.29
C LYS A 497 -10.63 -5.96 -13.62
N ALA A 498 -10.03 -5.40 -14.68
CA ALA A 498 -8.68 -5.77 -15.11
C ALA A 498 -7.89 -4.55 -15.58
N VAL A 499 -6.61 -4.52 -15.21
CA VAL A 499 -5.63 -3.53 -15.64
C VAL A 499 -4.31 -4.23 -15.95
N ALA A 500 -3.61 -3.79 -16.99
CA ALA A 500 -2.32 -4.34 -17.39
C ALA A 500 -1.40 -3.26 -17.96
N PHE A 501 -0.11 -3.32 -17.62
CA PHE A 501 0.91 -2.52 -18.29
C PHE A 501 1.45 -3.23 -19.52
N ASP A 502 1.89 -2.43 -20.49
CA ASP A 502 2.69 -2.95 -21.60
C ASP A 502 4.14 -3.26 -21.14
N PRO A 503 4.89 -4.13 -21.85
CA PRO A 503 6.27 -4.47 -21.51
C PRO A 503 7.28 -3.31 -21.55
N SER A 504 6.94 -2.18 -22.17
CA SER A 504 7.74 -0.94 -22.13
C SER A 504 7.43 -0.07 -20.91
N GLY A 505 6.28 -0.27 -20.27
CA GLY A 505 5.78 0.54 -19.14
C GLY A 505 5.38 1.97 -19.53
N LYS A 506 5.19 2.24 -20.82
CA LYS A 506 4.75 3.54 -21.37
C LYS A 506 3.24 3.59 -21.52
N PHE A 507 2.62 2.46 -21.83
CA PHE A 507 1.21 2.30 -22.07
C PHE A 507 0.60 1.43 -20.97
N MET A 508 -0.67 1.69 -20.71
CA MET A 508 -1.48 0.91 -19.79
C MET A 508 -2.82 0.62 -20.45
N VAL A 509 -3.38 -0.55 -20.17
CA VAL A 509 -4.66 -0.98 -20.66
C VAL A 509 -5.57 -1.28 -19.49
N TYR A 510 -6.80 -0.81 -19.55
CA TYR A 510 -7.83 -1.17 -18.58
C TYR A 510 -9.10 -1.61 -19.30
N GLY A 511 -9.80 -2.56 -18.68
CA GLY A 511 -11.05 -3.12 -19.19
C GLY A 511 -12.25 -2.34 -18.66
N GLY A 512 -12.83 -1.47 -19.49
CA GLY A 512 -14.00 -0.66 -19.14
C GLY A 512 -14.23 0.48 -20.12
N GLY A 513 -15.51 0.73 -20.45
CA GLY A 513 -15.99 1.77 -21.37
C GLY A 513 -17.50 1.70 -21.55
N GLU A 514 -18.09 2.78 -22.09
CA GLU A 514 -19.53 2.82 -22.43
C GLU A 514 -19.85 1.71 -23.45
N GLY A 515 -20.60 0.68 -23.03
CA GLY A 515 -21.23 -0.28 -23.94
C GLY A 515 -20.51 -1.62 -24.20
N GLY A 516 -19.53 -2.05 -23.39
CA GLY A 516 -19.20 -3.49 -23.28
C GLY A 516 -17.77 -3.91 -23.01
N ALA A 517 -17.38 -5.07 -23.56
CA ALA A 517 -16.06 -5.69 -23.41
C ALA A 517 -14.97 -4.96 -24.23
N THR A 518 -14.84 -3.66 -24.01
CA THR A 518 -13.83 -2.79 -24.63
C THR A 518 -12.63 -2.62 -23.71
N ALA A 519 -11.43 -2.73 -24.27
CA ALA A 519 -10.20 -2.39 -23.59
C ALA A 519 -9.71 -1.02 -24.05
N THR A 520 -9.44 -0.13 -23.10
CA THR A 520 -8.95 1.22 -23.38
C THR A 520 -7.46 1.29 -23.03
N ILE A 521 -6.67 1.71 -24.01
CA ILE A 521 -5.21 1.85 -23.95
C ILE A 521 -4.89 3.34 -23.78
N VAL A 522 -4.08 3.67 -22.78
CA VAL A 522 -3.72 5.04 -22.41
C VAL A 522 -2.21 5.17 -22.24
N THR A 523 -1.70 6.39 -22.42
CA THR A 523 -0.28 6.69 -22.12
C THR A 523 -0.13 7.13 -20.67
N VAL A 524 0.81 6.53 -19.93
CA VAL A 524 1.00 6.83 -18.48
C VAL A 524 1.34 8.29 -18.21
N LYS A 525 2.02 8.96 -19.14
CA LYS A 525 2.41 10.38 -19.04
C LYS A 525 1.30 11.36 -19.45
N ASP A 526 0.35 10.89 -20.24
CA ASP A 526 -0.64 11.74 -20.91
C ASP A 526 -1.94 10.94 -21.04
N ALA A 527 -2.76 11.08 -20.00
CA ALA A 527 -4.01 10.38 -19.80
C ALA A 527 -5.06 10.65 -20.89
N ASP A 528 -4.98 11.84 -21.52
CA ASP A 528 -5.95 12.29 -22.52
C ASP A 528 -5.80 11.53 -23.84
N LYS A 529 -4.59 11.01 -24.09
CA LYS A 529 -4.31 10.15 -25.24
C LYS A 529 -4.77 8.72 -24.95
N LYS A 530 -5.96 8.38 -25.48
CA LYS A 530 -6.57 7.05 -25.39
C LYS A 530 -6.88 6.44 -26.76
N ALA A 531 -6.70 5.14 -26.86
CA ALA A 531 -7.17 4.29 -27.95
C ALA A 531 -8.08 3.20 -27.39
N THR A 532 -9.15 2.83 -28.08
CA THR A 532 -10.09 1.81 -27.63
C THR A 532 -10.15 0.67 -28.63
N ILE A 533 -10.06 -0.54 -28.12
CA ILE A 533 -10.12 -1.78 -28.91
C ILE A 533 -11.22 -2.70 -28.35
N GLY A 534 -11.86 -3.44 -29.25
CA GLY A 534 -13.01 -4.29 -28.92
C GLY A 534 -14.28 -3.89 -29.68
N LYS A 535 -15.18 -4.86 -29.86
CA LYS A 535 -16.51 -4.59 -30.45
C LYS A 535 -17.44 -4.13 -29.33
N GLY A 536 -17.83 -2.85 -29.35
CA GLY A 536 -18.92 -2.35 -28.51
C GLY A 536 -20.23 -3.08 -28.85
N GLY A 537 -21.08 -3.33 -27.85
CA GLY A 537 -22.40 -3.92 -28.04
C GLY A 537 -22.75 -5.14 -27.18
N GLY A 538 -22.18 -5.31 -25.98
CA GLY A 538 -22.56 -6.39 -25.07
C GLY A 538 -22.30 -6.06 -23.60
N GLU A 539 -23.01 -6.67 -22.66
CA GLU A 539 -22.87 -6.38 -21.20
C GLU A 539 -21.63 -7.04 -20.54
N ALA A 540 -20.77 -7.69 -21.30
CA ALA A 540 -19.63 -8.44 -20.76
C ALA A 540 -18.51 -7.50 -20.27
N ILE A 541 -17.99 -7.77 -19.06
CA ILE A 541 -16.91 -7.00 -18.43
C ILE A 541 -15.60 -7.76 -18.59
N ILE A 542 -14.53 -7.12 -19.05
CA ILE A 542 -13.21 -7.74 -19.17
C ILE A 542 -12.66 -8.08 -17.78
N THR A 543 -12.36 -9.36 -17.56
CA THR A 543 -11.87 -9.92 -16.29
C THR A 543 -10.37 -10.15 -16.27
N GLY A 544 -9.73 -10.27 -17.44
CA GLY A 544 -8.28 -10.44 -17.56
C GLY A 544 -7.73 -9.80 -18.83
N ILE A 545 -6.57 -9.16 -18.69
CA ILE A 545 -5.81 -8.52 -19.77
C ILE A 545 -4.35 -8.87 -19.55
N VAL A 546 -3.67 -9.37 -20.58
CA VAL A 546 -2.24 -9.68 -20.52
C VAL A 546 -1.54 -9.29 -21.82
N TRP A 547 -0.27 -8.88 -21.70
CA TRP A 547 0.60 -8.51 -22.81
C TRP A 547 1.70 -9.56 -23.00
N ALA A 548 1.95 -9.95 -24.25
CA ALA A 548 3.15 -10.73 -24.57
C ALA A 548 4.41 -9.94 -24.20
N LYS A 549 5.47 -10.62 -23.72
CA LYS A 549 6.71 -9.96 -23.26
C LYS A 549 7.40 -9.13 -24.34
N ASP A 550 7.20 -9.50 -25.60
CA ASP A 550 7.71 -8.83 -26.79
C ASP A 550 6.77 -7.75 -27.34
N ALA A 551 5.62 -7.53 -26.69
CA ALA A 551 4.53 -6.66 -27.13
C ALA A 551 3.94 -7.02 -28.52
N SER A 552 4.15 -8.24 -29.02
CA SER A 552 3.66 -8.67 -30.34
C SER A 552 2.15 -8.85 -30.38
N PHE A 553 1.53 -9.27 -29.27
CA PHE A 553 0.10 -9.40 -29.12
C PHE A 553 -0.35 -9.15 -27.68
N MET A 554 -1.66 -8.91 -27.54
CA MET A 554 -2.36 -8.79 -26.27
C MET A 554 -3.50 -9.82 -26.24
N ALA A 555 -3.79 -10.39 -25.07
CA ALA A 555 -4.91 -11.30 -24.89
C ALA A 555 -5.90 -10.74 -23.85
N THR A 556 -7.20 -10.91 -24.12
CA THR A 556 -8.28 -10.49 -23.22
C THR A 556 -9.29 -11.60 -23.01
N CYS A 557 -9.89 -11.61 -21.81
CA CYS A 557 -11.03 -12.45 -21.48
C CYS A 557 -12.09 -11.63 -20.73
N ALA A 558 -13.35 -12.06 -20.79
CA ALA A 558 -14.46 -11.34 -20.19
C ALA A 558 -15.40 -12.26 -19.41
N ASP A 559 -16.08 -11.69 -18.43
CA ASP A 559 -17.13 -12.34 -17.66
C ASP A 559 -18.32 -12.66 -18.57
N GLY A 560 -18.91 -13.85 -18.43
CA GLY A 560 -19.98 -14.32 -19.30
C GLY A 560 -19.54 -14.73 -20.72
N GLU A 561 -18.33 -14.39 -21.15
CA GLU A 561 -17.71 -14.90 -22.37
C GLU A 561 -16.85 -16.15 -22.07
N ARG A 562 -16.79 -17.07 -23.05
CA ARG A 562 -15.90 -18.24 -23.05
C ARG A 562 -14.60 -18.09 -23.85
N PRO A 563 -14.54 -17.31 -24.94
CA PRO A 563 -13.32 -17.20 -25.72
C PRO A 563 -12.27 -16.32 -25.03
N VAL A 564 -11.01 -16.74 -25.14
CA VAL A 564 -9.86 -15.83 -25.05
C VAL A 564 -9.68 -15.20 -26.43
N ARG A 565 -9.65 -13.87 -26.47
CA ARG A 565 -9.45 -13.08 -27.69
C ARG A 565 -8.02 -12.58 -27.74
N PHE A 566 -7.42 -12.63 -28.93
CA PHE A 566 -6.06 -12.18 -29.17
C PHE A 566 -6.06 -11.01 -30.14
N TRP A 567 -5.36 -9.95 -29.76
CA TRP A 567 -5.26 -8.69 -30.46
C TRP A 567 -3.82 -8.47 -30.87
N ALA A 568 -3.59 -8.13 -32.13
CA ALA A 568 -2.26 -7.74 -32.61
C ALA A 568 -2.41 -6.69 -33.71
N ALA A 569 -1.30 -6.06 -34.08
CA ALA A 569 -1.27 -5.19 -35.25
C ALA A 569 -1.66 -6.00 -36.51
N PRO A 570 -2.35 -5.38 -37.47
CA PRO A 570 -2.70 -6.04 -38.73
C PRO A 570 -1.40 -6.48 -39.40
N ALA A 571 -1.37 -7.72 -39.88
CA ALA A 571 -0.23 -8.20 -40.64
C ALA A 571 -0.09 -7.30 -41.87
N GLU A 572 1.03 -6.56 -41.99
CA GLU A 572 1.35 -5.87 -43.23
C GLU A 572 1.28 -6.93 -44.33
N ALA A 573 0.38 -6.72 -45.30
CA ALA A 573 0.31 -7.54 -46.47
C ALA A 573 1.70 -7.52 -47.10
N LYS A 574 2.40 -8.66 -47.06
CA LYS A 574 3.60 -8.84 -47.86
C LYS A 574 3.17 -8.60 -49.30
N GLU A 575 3.56 -7.46 -49.88
CA GLU A 575 3.52 -7.29 -51.33
C GLU A 575 4.38 -8.42 -51.91
N GLU A 576 3.72 -9.36 -52.59
CA GLU A 576 4.36 -10.39 -53.41
C GLU A 576 4.95 -9.80 -54.69
#